data_AF-A0A956A4R4-F1
#
_entry.id   AF-A0A956A4R4-F1
#
_cell.length_a   1.000
_cell.length_b   1.000
_cell.length_c   1.000
_cell.angle_alpha   90.00
_cell.angle_beta   90.00
_cell.angle_gamma   90.00
#
_symmetry.space_group_name_H-M   'P 1'
#
loop_
_entity.id
_entity.type
_entity.pdbx_description
1 polymer ?
#
loop_
_entity_poly.entity_id
_entity_poly.type
_entity_poly.pdbx_seq_one_letter_code
_entity_poly.pdbx_strand_id
1 'polypeptide(L)'
;MRSLHAILLLVAALAPALPAAAAEPDAAGATAAGDADDNYVRVTLEPPGPTPFSMIRYEITARQPATTAVHRRSLPGEEEALHALGLLTASEAEAVRRLVADTGAMTLPDAPAPPHAPATALTWRVELLVAGERHTFLVAAPEAQPDRRYERLIDGVRRTVVRVAGDLPFRNVFYAPSRKGWLNVASVPSGRLFVDDFDTQLDTPVYAYEVSSGAHQIRVKSADGRYDRTYEVRVEPGGTTNLRVDLR
;
A
#
# COMPACT_ATOMS: atom_id res chain seq x y z
N MET A 1 27.22 47.61 60.56
CA MET A 1 27.57 46.45 59.72
C MET A 1 26.57 45.35 60.03
N ARG A 2 25.58 45.16 59.14
CA ARG A 2 24.32 44.45 59.43
C ARG A 2 24.46 42.95 59.17
N SER A 3 24.31 42.16 60.23
CA SER A 3 23.77 40.79 60.21
C SER A 3 22.28 40.82 59.86
N LEU A 4 21.76 39.78 59.19
CA LEU A 4 20.59 38.98 59.62
C LEU A 4 20.08 38.05 58.48
N HIS A 5 19.84 36.79 58.89
CA HIS A 5 18.76 35.88 58.49
C HIS A 5 18.93 34.95 57.27
N ALA A 6 19.28 33.70 57.63
CA ALA A 6 18.86 32.49 56.95
C ALA A 6 17.33 32.34 57.01
N ILE A 7 16.71 31.94 55.89
CA ILE A 7 15.33 31.46 55.85
C ILE A 7 15.35 30.02 55.31
N LEU A 8 14.98 29.13 56.21
CA LEU A 8 14.67 27.72 56.01
C LEU A 8 13.28 27.66 55.37
N LEU A 9 13.14 27.08 54.17
CA LEU A 9 11.85 26.87 53.53
C LEU A 9 11.57 25.37 53.44
N LEU A 10 10.73 24.93 54.38
CA LEU A 10 10.07 23.64 54.44
C LEU A 10 8.84 23.72 53.51
N VAL A 11 8.77 22.91 52.46
CA VAL A 11 7.52 22.73 51.69
C VAL A 11 7.18 21.25 51.71
N ALA A 12 6.13 20.94 52.48
CA ALA A 12 5.52 19.63 52.61
C ALA A 12 4.84 19.23 51.30
N ALA A 13 5.01 17.96 50.92
CA ALA A 13 4.32 17.32 49.83
C ALA A 13 2.82 17.15 50.17
N LEU A 14 1.96 17.72 49.32
CA LEU A 14 0.54 17.38 49.26
C LEU A 14 0.26 16.80 47.86
N ALA A 15 0.00 15.49 47.80
CA ALA A 15 -0.45 14.82 46.59
C ALA A 15 -1.95 15.09 46.39
N PRO A 16 -2.40 15.54 45.21
CA PRO A 16 -3.81 15.48 44.85
C PRO A 16 -4.17 14.09 44.32
N ALA A 17 -5.30 13.59 44.83
CA ALA A 17 -5.90 12.30 44.53
C ALA A 17 -6.30 12.16 43.04
N LEU A 18 -6.09 10.94 42.50
CA LEU A 18 -6.60 10.53 41.19
C LEU A 18 -8.14 10.61 41.14
N PRO A 19 -8.73 11.22 40.10
CA PRO A 19 -10.14 11.00 39.78
C PRO A 19 -10.34 9.65 39.07
N ALA A 20 -11.47 9.03 39.42
CA ALA A 20 -11.92 7.71 39.00
C ALA A 20 -12.15 7.59 37.49
N ALA A 21 -11.94 6.38 36.97
CA ALA A 21 -12.21 5.95 35.61
C ALA A 21 -13.67 6.23 35.22
N ALA A 22 -13.85 7.06 34.19
CA ALA A 22 -15.12 7.23 33.50
C ALA A 22 -15.22 6.19 32.38
N ALA A 23 -16.38 5.54 32.31
CA ALA A 23 -16.72 4.46 31.42
C ALA A 23 -16.61 4.84 29.94
N GLU A 24 -16.15 3.86 29.14
CA GLU A 24 -16.16 3.89 27.68
C GLU A 24 -17.60 3.99 27.15
N PRO A 25 -17.91 4.95 26.27
CA PRO A 25 -19.12 4.89 25.48
C PRO A 25 -18.95 3.91 24.32
N ASP A 26 -19.83 2.92 24.28
CA ASP A 26 -20.13 2.05 23.14
C ASP A 26 -20.15 2.84 21.82
N ALA A 27 -19.14 2.64 20.98
CA ALA A 27 -19.08 3.20 19.62
C ALA A 27 -19.72 2.23 18.62
N ALA A 28 -21.04 2.06 18.75
CA ALA A 28 -21.86 1.43 17.72
C ALA A 28 -22.32 2.49 16.70
N GLY A 29 -21.80 2.42 15.48
CA GLY A 29 -22.50 2.83 14.26
C GLY A 29 -22.70 4.33 14.01
N ALA A 30 -21.61 5.08 13.83
CA ALA A 30 -21.67 6.37 13.13
C ALA A 30 -21.17 6.18 11.68
N THR A 31 -22.09 5.90 10.77
CA THR A 31 -21.86 6.01 9.33
C THR A 31 -21.64 7.48 9.02
N ALA A 32 -20.37 7.90 8.95
CA ALA A 32 -20.01 9.26 8.57
C ALA A 32 -20.51 9.54 7.15
N ALA A 33 -21.54 10.40 7.03
CA ALA A 33 -21.87 11.07 5.80
C ALA A 33 -20.62 11.88 5.39
N GLY A 34 -19.94 11.44 4.33
CA GLY A 34 -18.74 12.11 3.85
C GLY A 34 -19.08 13.54 3.43
N ASP A 35 -18.24 14.49 3.83
CA ASP A 35 -18.28 15.86 3.30
C ASP A 35 -18.30 15.78 1.77
N ALA A 36 -19.29 16.45 1.15
CA ALA A 36 -19.45 16.49 -0.30
C ALA A 36 -18.26 17.13 -1.05
N ASP A 37 -17.27 17.62 -0.30
CA ASP A 37 -16.06 18.30 -0.79
C ASP A 37 -14.87 17.37 -1.05
N ASP A 38 -14.94 16.08 -0.70
CA ASP A 38 -13.85 15.13 -0.91
C ASP A 38 -14.08 14.29 -2.16
N ASN A 39 -13.58 14.74 -3.32
CA ASN A 39 -13.55 13.92 -4.53
C ASN A 39 -12.21 13.19 -4.64
N TYR A 40 -12.21 11.92 -5.05
CA TYR A 40 -10.96 11.22 -5.36
C TYR A 40 -11.09 10.27 -6.54
N VAL A 41 -9.94 10.01 -7.17
CA VAL A 41 -9.73 8.88 -8.06
C VAL A 41 -8.50 8.13 -7.59
N ARG A 42 -8.66 6.84 -7.34
CA ARG A 42 -7.61 5.95 -6.86
C ARG A 42 -7.50 4.76 -7.79
N VAL A 43 -6.28 4.47 -8.19
CA VAL A 43 -5.93 3.34 -9.04
C VAL A 43 -4.90 2.50 -8.30
N THR A 44 -5.31 1.31 -7.87
CA THR A 44 -4.50 0.37 -7.10
C THR A 44 -4.18 -0.83 -7.98
N LEU A 45 -2.91 -1.20 -8.09
CA LEU A 45 -2.51 -2.46 -8.68
C LEU A 45 -2.92 -3.57 -7.71
N GLU A 46 -3.83 -4.44 -8.13
CA GLU A 46 -4.23 -5.60 -7.35
C GLU A 46 -3.14 -6.66 -7.41
N PRO A 47 -2.73 -7.18 -6.25
CA PRO A 47 -2.13 -8.50 -6.21
C PRO A 47 -3.13 -9.53 -6.72
N PRO A 48 -2.66 -10.59 -7.37
CA PRO A 48 -1.26 -10.96 -7.45
C PRO A 48 -0.63 -10.46 -8.78
N GLY A 49 0.59 -9.91 -8.73
CA GLY A 49 1.35 -9.39 -9.90
C GLY A 49 2.88 -9.53 -9.70
N PRO A 50 3.73 -9.42 -10.75
CA PRO A 50 5.17 -9.66 -10.67
C PRO A 50 5.94 -8.51 -9.99
N THR A 51 5.54 -8.18 -8.77
CA THR A 51 6.06 -7.07 -7.98
C THR A 51 6.37 -7.54 -6.56
N PRO A 52 7.47 -7.09 -5.95
CA PRO A 52 7.74 -7.35 -4.53
C PRO A 52 6.79 -6.57 -3.61
N PHE A 53 6.05 -5.58 -4.14
CA PHE A 53 5.12 -4.77 -3.38
C PHE A 53 3.77 -5.47 -3.21
N SER A 54 3.27 -5.50 -1.97
CA SER A 54 1.92 -5.95 -1.63
C SER A 54 0.85 -4.97 -2.11
N MET A 55 1.21 -3.72 -2.38
CA MET A 55 0.32 -2.71 -2.92
C MET A 55 1.12 -1.67 -3.71
N ILE A 56 0.61 -1.25 -4.87
CA ILE A 56 1.03 -0.04 -5.58
C ILE A 56 -0.23 0.79 -5.86
N ARG A 57 -0.24 2.04 -5.43
CA ARG A 57 -1.41 2.91 -5.55
C ARG A 57 -1.03 4.29 -6.07
N TYR A 58 -1.84 4.78 -7.00
CA TYR A 58 -1.83 6.15 -7.49
C TYR A 58 -3.16 6.78 -7.11
N GLU A 59 -3.13 7.88 -6.38
CA GLU A 59 -4.32 8.54 -5.85
C GLU A 59 -4.27 10.04 -6.15
N ILE A 60 -5.40 10.58 -6.59
CA ILE A 60 -5.60 12.03 -6.71
C ILE A 60 -6.83 12.38 -5.88
N THR A 61 -6.65 13.27 -4.91
CA THR A 61 -7.71 13.67 -3.98
C THR A 61 -7.88 15.18 -4.03
N ALA A 62 -9.07 15.63 -4.38
CA ALA A 62 -9.47 17.03 -4.35
C ALA A 62 -10.20 17.30 -3.03
N ARG A 63 -9.59 18.13 -2.18
CA ARG A 63 -10.17 18.64 -0.93
C ARG A 63 -9.85 20.12 -0.85
N GLN A 64 -10.87 20.98 -0.86
CA GLN A 64 -10.63 22.42 -0.88
C GLN A 64 -9.73 22.87 0.28
N PRO A 65 -8.75 23.76 0.02
CA PRO A 65 -8.49 24.47 -1.24
C PRO A 65 -7.51 23.76 -2.20
N ALA A 66 -7.11 22.51 -1.93
CA ALA A 66 -6.02 21.84 -2.62
C ALA A 66 -6.45 20.59 -3.38
N THR A 67 -5.61 20.14 -4.31
CA THR A 67 -5.70 18.81 -4.90
C THR A 67 -4.35 18.15 -4.78
N THR A 68 -4.31 16.97 -4.19
CA THR A 68 -3.07 16.22 -3.94
C THR A 68 -2.95 15.05 -4.91
N ALA A 69 -1.73 14.75 -5.32
CA ALA A 69 -1.35 13.49 -5.94
C ALA A 69 -0.52 12.70 -4.93
N VAL A 70 -0.84 11.42 -4.76
CA VAL A 70 -0.15 10.52 -3.84
C VAL A 70 0.20 9.24 -4.56
N HIS A 71 1.49 8.90 -4.57
CA HIS A 71 2.00 7.59 -4.99
C HIS A 71 2.32 6.80 -3.72
N ARG A 72 1.77 5.59 -3.57
CA ARG A 72 2.09 4.69 -2.47
C ARG A 72 2.57 3.33 -2.97
N ARG A 73 3.54 2.75 -2.27
CA ARG A 73 3.94 1.35 -2.40
C ARG A 73 4.17 0.73 -1.02
N SER A 74 3.64 -0.47 -0.79
CA SER A 74 3.86 -1.21 0.45
C SER A 74 4.52 -2.56 0.16
N LEU A 75 5.38 -3.02 1.06
CA LEU A 75 5.93 -4.39 1.01
C LEU A 75 5.04 -5.32 1.86
N PRO A 76 5.04 -6.63 1.59
CA PRO A 76 4.49 -7.62 2.53
C PRO A 76 5.14 -7.44 3.92
N GLY A 77 4.32 -7.48 4.97
CA GLY A 77 4.81 -7.37 6.35
C GLY A 77 5.24 -5.97 6.81
N GLU A 78 5.12 -4.92 5.98
CA GLU A 78 5.33 -3.53 6.42
C GLU A 78 4.03 -2.73 6.50
N GLU A 79 3.78 -2.13 7.66
CA GLU A 79 2.73 -1.11 7.81
C GLU A 79 3.13 0.22 7.14
N GLU A 80 4.43 0.49 7.02
CA GLU A 80 4.96 1.76 6.53
C GLU A 80 5.12 1.74 5.00
N ALA A 81 4.23 2.44 4.29
CA ALA A 81 4.32 2.57 2.84
C ALA A 81 5.39 3.59 2.42
N LEU A 82 6.15 3.26 1.38
CA LEU A 82 6.77 4.27 0.54
C LEU A 82 5.67 5.21 0.05
N HIS A 83 5.81 6.51 0.31
CA HIS A 83 4.87 7.48 -0.19
C HIS A 83 5.58 8.70 -0.75
N ALA A 84 5.05 9.22 -1.85
CA ALA A 84 5.40 10.52 -2.37
C ALA A 84 4.10 11.32 -2.52
N LEU A 85 4.18 12.62 -2.21
CA LEU A 85 3.04 13.53 -2.25
C LEU A 85 3.43 14.78 -3.04
N GLY A 86 2.54 15.21 -3.93
CA GLY A 86 2.65 16.46 -4.64
C GLY A 86 1.32 17.20 -4.67
N LEU A 87 1.37 18.50 -4.90
CA LEU A 87 0.20 19.36 -5.06
C LEU A 87 -0.05 19.62 -6.55
N LEU A 88 -1.27 19.40 -7.00
CA LEU A 88 -1.69 19.79 -8.34
C LEU A 88 -2.01 21.29 -8.35
N THR A 89 -1.62 21.94 -9.44
CA THR A 89 -2.16 23.24 -9.82
C THR A 89 -3.65 23.12 -10.20
N ALA A 90 -4.36 24.24 -10.22
CA ALA A 90 -5.77 24.26 -10.60
C ALA A 90 -6.04 23.70 -12.01
N SER A 91 -5.14 23.96 -12.97
CA SER A 91 -5.26 23.46 -14.34
C SER A 91 -5.03 21.95 -14.44
N GLU A 92 -4.10 21.41 -13.64
CA GLU A 92 -3.86 19.97 -13.56
C GLU A 92 -5.02 19.25 -12.89
N ALA A 93 -5.56 19.80 -11.80
CA ALA A 93 -6.74 19.26 -11.14
C ALA A 93 -7.96 19.25 -12.08
N GLU A 94 -8.12 20.29 -12.89
CA GLU A 94 -9.16 20.35 -13.93
C GLU A 94 -8.94 19.32 -15.04
N ALA A 95 -7.69 19.11 -15.48
CA ALA A 95 -7.38 18.08 -16.47
C ALA A 95 -7.73 16.67 -15.97
N VAL A 96 -7.50 16.38 -14.69
CA VAL A 96 -7.90 15.10 -14.07
C VAL A 96 -9.41 14.95 -14.02
N ARG A 97 -10.14 16.01 -13.63
CA ARG A 97 -11.61 15.99 -13.63
C ARG A 97 -12.18 15.70 -15.03
N ARG A 98 -11.62 16.35 -16.07
CA ARG A 98 -12.00 16.07 -17.46
C ARG A 98 -11.67 14.65 -17.88
N LEU A 99 -10.50 14.13 -17.51
CA LEU A 99 -10.15 12.73 -17.78
C LEU A 99 -11.19 11.76 -17.20
N VAL A 100 -11.61 11.97 -15.95
CA VAL A 100 -12.64 11.14 -15.30
C VAL A 100 -13.99 11.27 -16.00
N ALA A 101 -14.39 12.48 -16.39
CA ALA A 101 -15.64 12.74 -17.11
C ALA A 101 -15.63 12.15 -18.54
N ASP A 102 -14.59 12.40 -19.32
CA ASP A 102 -14.46 11.98 -20.73
C ASP A 102 -14.37 10.46 -20.89
N THR A 103 -13.86 9.76 -19.87
CA THR A 103 -13.84 8.30 -19.83
C THR A 103 -15.17 7.70 -19.37
N GLY A 104 -16.11 8.53 -18.90
CA GLY A 104 -17.35 8.06 -18.29
C GLY A 104 -17.10 7.11 -17.12
N ALA A 105 -16.02 7.35 -16.35
CA ALA A 105 -15.48 6.40 -15.38
C ALA A 105 -16.51 5.90 -14.35
N MET A 106 -17.45 6.76 -13.96
CA MET A 106 -18.53 6.43 -13.02
C MET A 106 -19.54 5.39 -13.55
N THR A 107 -19.47 5.02 -14.82
CA THR A 107 -20.36 4.03 -15.45
C THR A 107 -19.62 2.82 -16.01
N LEU A 108 -18.31 2.77 -15.87
CA LEU A 108 -17.49 1.66 -16.36
C LEU A 108 -17.72 0.42 -15.50
N PRO A 109 -18.07 -0.75 -16.09
CA PRO A 109 -18.19 -1.99 -15.34
C PRO A 109 -16.82 -2.62 -15.04
N ASP A 110 -16.84 -3.73 -14.31
CA ASP A 110 -15.69 -4.63 -14.25
C ASP A 110 -15.31 -5.12 -15.66
N ALA A 111 -14.01 -5.23 -15.90
CA ALA A 111 -13.42 -5.69 -17.16
C ALA A 111 -12.44 -6.85 -16.90
N PRO A 112 -12.91 -8.11 -17.04
CA PRO A 112 -12.06 -9.27 -16.85
C PRO A 112 -11.00 -9.40 -17.96
N ALA A 113 -9.99 -10.24 -17.74
CA ALA A 113 -8.89 -10.39 -18.68
C ALA A 113 -9.42 -10.88 -20.05
N PRO A 114 -9.07 -10.22 -21.17
CA PRO A 114 -9.46 -10.70 -22.48
C PRO A 114 -8.80 -12.06 -22.77
N PRO A 115 -9.39 -12.89 -23.66
CA PRO A 115 -8.90 -14.25 -23.93
C PRO A 115 -7.42 -14.35 -24.37
N HIS A 116 -6.88 -13.25 -24.89
CA HIS A 116 -5.50 -13.16 -25.39
C HIS A 116 -4.58 -12.37 -24.44
N ALA A 117 -5.03 -12.05 -23.23
CA ALA A 117 -4.17 -11.39 -22.25
C ALA A 117 -2.97 -12.28 -21.89
N PRO A 118 -1.77 -11.72 -21.77
CA PRO A 118 -0.63 -12.48 -21.27
C PRO A 118 -0.89 -12.96 -19.85
N ALA A 119 -0.29 -14.09 -19.45
CA ALA A 119 -0.39 -14.59 -18.08
C ALA A 119 0.20 -13.62 -17.04
N THR A 120 1.03 -12.67 -17.48
CA THR A 120 1.63 -11.60 -16.67
C THR A 120 0.79 -10.32 -16.68
N ALA A 121 -0.42 -10.35 -17.22
CA ALA A 121 -1.29 -9.19 -17.27
C ALA A 121 -1.62 -8.67 -15.86
N LEU A 122 -1.54 -7.36 -15.72
CA LEU A 122 -1.80 -6.68 -14.45
C LEU A 122 -3.30 -6.47 -14.26
N THR A 123 -3.77 -6.61 -13.02
CA THR A 123 -5.14 -6.27 -12.64
C THR A 123 -5.12 -5.01 -11.79
N TRP A 124 -6.01 -4.07 -12.10
CA TRP A 124 -6.14 -2.79 -11.43
C TRP A 124 -7.52 -2.65 -10.80
N ARG A 125 -7.56 -2.22 -9.55
CA ARG A 125 -8.78 -1.71 -8.91
C ARG A 125 -8.82 -0.20 -9.07
N VAL A 126 -9.94 0.29 -9.58
CA VAL A 126 -10.24 1.71 -9.66
C VAL A 126 -11.34 2.02 -8.65
N GLU A 127 -11.09 2.99 -7.76
CA GLU A 127 -12.06 3.50 -6.80
C GLU A 127 -12.24 5.00 -7.07
N LEU A 128 -13.48 5.44 -7.20
CA LEU A 128 -13.85 6.83 -7.45
C LEU A 128 -14.83 7.32 -6.39
N LEU A 129 -14.67 8.57 -6.00
CA LEU A 129 -15.68 9.36 -5.31
C LEU A 129 -15.80 10.67 -6.08
N VAL A 130 -16.94 10.89 -6.74
CA VAL A 130 -17.20 12.06 -7.57
C VAL A 130 -18.58 12.59 -7.23
N ALA A 131 -18.65 13.85 -6.78
CA ALA A 131 -19.90 14.52 -6.38
C ALA A 131 -20.74 13.71 -5.37
N GLY A 132 -20.06 13.05 -4.42
CA GLY A 132 -20.70 12.21 -3.39
C GLY A 132 -21.06 10.79 -3.84
N GLU A 133 -20.96 10.47 -5.14
CA GLU A 133 -21.20 9.14 -5.66
C GLU A 133 -19.90 8.31 -5.64
N ARG A 134 -19.98 7.09 -5.09
CA ARG A 134 -18.87 6.14 -5.06
C ARG A 134 -19.04 5.10 -6.16
N HIS A 135 -17.96 4.83 -6.88
CA HIS A 135 -17.92 3.77 -7.88
C HIS A 135 -16.60 2.99 -7.81
N THR A 136 -16.68 1.68 -7.95
CA THR A 136 -15.49 0.81 -7.89
C THR A 136 -15.62 -0.26 -8.96
N PHE A 137 -14.52 -0.53 -9.66
CA PHE A 137 -14.43 -1.63 -10.62
C PHE A 137 -13.01 -2.18 -10.74
N LEU A 138 -12.90 -3.41 -11.24
CA LEU A 138 -11.67 -4.13 -11.53
C LEU A 138 -11.43 -4.17 -13.04
N VAL A 139 -10.17 -3.99 -13.45
CA VAL A 139 -9.74 -4.10 -14.85
C VAL A 139 -8.50 -4.95 -14.93
N ALA A 140 -8.58 -6.09 -15.60
CA ALA A 140 -7.41 -6.88 -15.96
C ALA A 140 -6.91 -6.51 -17.35
N ALA A 141 -5.59 -6.41 -17.52
CA ALA A 141 -4.93 -6.09 -18.79
C ALA A 141 -5.53 -4.84 -19.48
N PRO A 142 -5.58 -3.67 -18.83
CA PRO A 142 -6.26 -2.48 -19.40
C PRO A 142 -5.80 -2.13 -20.81
N GLU A 143 -4.53 -2.33 -21.15
CA GLU A 143 -3.94 -2.13 -22.47
C GLU A 143 -4.45 -3.09 -23.56
N ALA A 144 -4.95 -4.26 -23.15
CA ALA A 144 -5.50 -5.28 -24.03
C ALA A 144 -7.04 -5.23 -24.11
N GLN A 145 -7.70 -4.38 -23.33
CA GLN A 145 -9.15 -4.23 -23.37
C GLN A 145 -9.59 -3.58 -24.69
N PRO A 146 -10.70 -4.04 -25.31
CA PRO A 146 -11.29 -3.37 -26.47
C PRO A 146 -11.70 -1.93 -26.16
N ASP A 147 -12.21 -1.70 -24.94
CA ASP A 147 -12.59 -0.38 -24.48
C ASP A 147 -11.37 0.38 -23.94
N ARG A 148 -10.89 1.35 -24.73
CA ARG A 148 -9.71 2.17 -24.41
C ARG A 148 -9.94 3.14 -23.25
N ARG A 149 -11.16 3.29 -22.74
CA ARG A 149 -11.45 4.18 -21.61
C ARG A 149 -10.75 3.71 -20.33
N TYR A 150 -10.63 2.39 -20.13
CA TYR A 150 -9.91 1.82 -18.98
C TYR A 150 -8.43 2.22 -18.96
N GLU A 151 -7.72 1.95 -20.06
CA GLU A 151 -6.31 2.30 -20.22
C GLU A 151 -6.10 3.80 -20.05
N ARG A 152 -6.91 4.63 -20.73
CA ARG A 152 -6.80 6.09 -20.65
C ARG A 152 -6.96 6.61 -19.22
N LEU A 153 -7.93 6.09 -18.47
CA LEU A 153 -8.16 6.49 -17.09
C LEU A 153 -6.98 6.08 -16.19
N ILE A 154 -6.63 4.79 -16.19
CA ILE A 154 -5.58 4.22 -15.35
C ILE A 154 -4.23 4.89 -15.62
N ASP A 155 -3.83 4.95 -16.89
CA ASP A 155 -2.55 5.53 -17.27
C ASP A 155 -2.53 7.06 -17.12
N GLY A 156 -3.65 7.75 -17.36
CA GLY A 156 -3.76 9.20 -17.15
C GLY A 156 -3.61 9.61 -15.67
N VAL A 157 -4.26 8.88 -14.75
CA VAL A 157 -4.09 9.07 -13.31
C VAL A 157 -2.66 8.75 -12.89
N ARG A 158 -2.14 7.58 -13.29
CA ARG A 158 -0.77 7.17 -12.98
C ARG A 158 0.27 8.19 -13.45
N ARG A 159 0.22 8.61 -14.71
CA ARG A 159 1.16 9.60 -15.26
C ARG A 159 1.08 10.93 -14.53
N THR A 160 -0.13 11.38 -14.18
CA THR A 160 -0.31 12.62 -13.41
C THR A 160 0.33 12.49 -12.04
N VAL A 161 0.08 11.40 -11.32
CA VAL A 161 0.66 11.18 -9.99
C VAL A 161 2.18 11.07 -10.07
N VAL A 162 2.73 10.26 -10.98
CA VAL A 162 4.19 10.11 -11.12
C VAL A 162 4.87 11.42 -11.48
N ARG A 163 4.24 12.24 -12.33
CA ARG A 163 4.78 13.55 -12.72
C ARG A 163 4.76 14.57 -11.58
N VAL A 164 3.71 14.56 -10.76
CA VAL A 164 3.49 15.58 -9.71
C VAL A 164 4.13 15.17 -8.37
N ALA A 165 3.95 13.92 -7.96
CA ALA A 165 4.48 13.39 -6.70
C ALA A 165 5.86 12.74 -6.87
N GLY A 166 6.25 12.36 -8.09
CA GLY A 166 7.47 11.62 -8.37
C GLY A 166 7.24 10.11 -8.52
N ASP A 167 8.17 9.45 -9.20
CA ASP A 167 8.23 8.00 -9.21
C ASP A 167 8.86 7.51 -7.91
N LEU A 168 8.27 6.46 -7.32
CA LEU A 168 8.88 5.80 -6.20
C LEU A 168 9.88 4.79 -6.74
N PRO A 169 11.12 4.76 -6.22
CA PRO A 169 12.10 3.80 -6.69
C PRO A 169 11.61 2.37 -6.37
N PHE A 170 12.08 1.41 -7.18
CA PHE A 170 11.87 -0.02 -6.90
C PHE A 170 12.46 -0.43 -5.54
N ARG A 171 13.47 0.33 -5.05
CA ARG A 171 14.08 0.16 -3.73
C ARG A 171 14.04 1.48 -2.99
N ASN A 172 13.53 1.48 -1.76
CA ASN A 172 13.73 2.66 -0.90
C ASN A 172 15.21 2.78 -0.51
N VAL A 173 15.92 3.75 -1.08
CA VAL A 173 17.31 4.09 -0.70
C VAL A 173 17.40 5.03 0.51
N PHE A 174 16.27 5.53 1.00
CA PHE A 174 16.18 6.48 2.11
C PHE A 174 15.86 5.83 3.46
N TYR A 175 15.52 4.54 3.50
CA TYR A 175 15.51 3.80 4.76
C TYR A 175 16.92 3.29 5.05
N ALA A 176 17.35 3.41 6.31
CA ALA A 176 18.60 2.82 6.74
C ALA A 176 18.62 1.33 6.35
N PRO A 177 19.72 0.81 5.76
CA PRO A 177 19.87 -0.62 5.45
C PRO A 177 19.55 -1.54 6.63
N SER A 178 19.57 -0.99 7.85
CA SER A 178 19.14 -1.58 9.10
C SER A 178 17.64 -1.91 9.23
N ARG A 179 16.81 -1.76 8.18
CA ARG A 179 15.37 -2.13 8.20
C ARG A 179 14.91 -3.12 7.12
N LYS A 180 15.78 -3.56 6.22
CA LYS A 180 15.40 -4.42 5.07
C LYS A 180 16.34 -5.59 4.93
N GLY A 181 15.89 -6.68 4.33
CA GLY A 181 16.79 -7.75 3.88
C GLY A 181 16.27 -8.46 2.65
N TRP A 182 16.92 -9.57 2.30
CA TRP A 182 16.63 -10.32 1.08
C TRP A 182 16.37 -11.78 1.39
N LEU A 183 15.45 -12.39 0.66
CA LEU A 183 15.15 -13.81 0.69
C LEU A 183 15.60 -14.46 -0.62
N ASN A 184 16.35 -15.55 -0.47
CA ASN A 184 16.58 -16.52 -1.53
C ASN A 184 15.84 -17.79 -1.15
N VAL A 185 14.80 -18.14 -1.89
CA VAL A 185 13.96 -19.31 -1.62
C VAL A 185 14.09 -20.30 -2.76
N ALA A 186 14.57 -21.51 -2.47
CA ALA A 186 14.65 -22.61 -3.42
C ALA A 186 13.95 -23.85 -2.86
N SER A 187 13.17 -24.53 -3.68
CA SER A 187 12.53 -25.78 -3.26
C SER A 187 12.67 -26.89 -4.29
N VAL A 188 12.56 -28.13 -3.80
CA VAL A 188 12.46 -29.33 -4.64
C VAL A 188 11.22 -30.12 -4.19
N PRO A 189 10.23 -30.37 -5.06
CA PRO A 189 10.01 -29.73 -6.37
C PRO A 189 9.80 -28.20 -6.28
N SER A 190 9.77 -27.53 -7.44
CA SER A 190 9.37 -26.12 -7.54
C SER A 190 7.94 -25.92 -7.02
N GLY A 191 7.71 -24.77 -6.40
CA GLY A 191 6.41 -24.41 -5.84
C GLY A 191 6.21 -22.91 -5.76
N ARG A 192 4.94 -22.53 -5.65
CA ARG A 192 4.46 -21.16 -5.50
C ARG A 192 4.87 -20.59 -4.15
N LEU A 193 5.49 -19.42 -4.17
CA LEU A 193 5.99 -18.72 -2.97
C LEU A 193 4.97 -17.73 -2.41
N PHE A 194 4.73 -17.82 -1.11
CA PHE A 194 3.97 -16.87 -0.32
C PHE A 194 4.85 -16.32 0.81
N VAL A 195 4.72 -15.03 1.10
CA VAL A 195 5.45 -14.33 2.18
C VAL A 195 4.43 -13.57 3.03
N ASP A 196 4.31 -13.90 4.31
CA ASP A 196 3.32 -13.33 5.23
C ASP A 196 1.89 -13.37 4.65
N ASP A 197 1.49 -14.58 4.21
CA ASP A 197 0.22 -14.87 3.52
C ASP A 197 0.01 -14.16 2.17
N PHE A 198 0.97 -13.36 1.70
CA PHE A 198 0.94 -12.71 0.40
C PHE A 198 1.42 -13.65 -0.71
N ASP A 199 0.59 -13.92 -1.72
CA ASP A 199 1.00 -14.65 -2.93
C ASP A 199 1.92 -13.78 -3.81
N THR A 200 3.21 -14.13 -3.85
CA THR A 200 4.22 -13.36 -4.60
C THR A 200 4.12 -13.53 -6.11
N GLN A 201 3.34 -14.51 -6.58
CA GLN A 201 3.33 -15.01 -7.94
C GLN A 201 4.57 -15.70 -8.48
N LEU A 202 5.58 -15.84 -7.65
CA LEU A 202 6.84 -16.40 -8.08
C LEU A 202 6.88 -17.88 -7.72
N ASP A 203 7.37 -18.69 -8.66
CA ASP A 203 7.71 -20.07 -8.41
C ASP A 203 9.18 -20.17 -8.01
N THR A 204 9.49 -21.01 -7.03
CA THR A 204 10.87 -21.26 -6.62
C THR A 204 11.67 -21.92 -7.75
N PRO A 205 12.95 -21.57 -7.95
CA PRO A 205 13.77 -20.71 -7.09
C PRO A 205 13.54 -19.21 -7.33
N VAL A 206 13.43 -18.46 -6.22
CA VAL A 206 13.37 -17.00 -6.18
C VAL A 206 14.62 -16.48 -5.51
N TYR A 207 15.27 -15.48 -6.11
CA TYR A 207 16.49 -14.86 -5.58
C TYR A 207 16.29 -13.36 -5.35
N ALA A 208 16.94 -12.85 -4.30
CA ALA A 208 16.95 -11.44 -3.92
C ALA A 208 15.55 -10.83 -3.76
N TYR A 209 14.59 -11.61 -3.25
CA TYR A 209 13.25 -11.10 -2.94
C TYR A 209 13.35 -10.17 -1.73
N GLU A 210 13.07 -8.89 -1.92
CA GLU A 210 13.19 -7.88 -0.86
C GLU A 210 11.99 -7.97 0.10
N VAL A 211 12.29 -8.03 1.40
CA VAL A 211 11.31 -7.99 2.49
C VAL A 211 11.82 -7.07 3.60
N SER A 212 10.95 -6.73 4.54
CA SER A 212 11.40 -6.06 5.76
C SER A 212 12.37 -6.93 6.55
N SER A 213 13.15 -6.31 7.42
CA SER A 213 13.91 -7.09 8.40
C SER A 213 12.98 -7.52 9.52
N GLY A 214 13.00 -8.78 9.92
CA GLY A 214 12.09 -9.29 10.94
C GLY A 214 11.80 -10.77 10.77
N ALA A 215 10.81 -11.25 11.52
CA ALA A 215 10.27 -12.58 11.33
C ALA A 215 9.25 -12.56 10.20
N HIS A 216 9.38 -13.50 9.27
CA HIS A 216 8.48 -13.69 8.14
C HIS A 216 7.99 -15.12 8.10
N GLN A 217 6.75 -15.29 7.67
CA GLN A 217 6.17 -16.58 7.39
C GLN A 217 6.29 -16.87 5.88
N ILE A 218 7.11 -17.84 5.52
CA ILE A 218 7.32 -18.27 4.14
C ILE A 218 6.54 -19.54 3.90
N ARG A 219 5.52 -19.49 3.05
CA ARG A 219 4.76 -20.67 2.64
C ARG A 219 5.09 -21.04 1.20
N VAL A 220 5.39 -22.30 0.95
CA VAL A 220 5.69 -22.83 -0.38
C VAL A 220 4.70 -23.94 -0.70
N LYS A 221 3.95 -23.75 -1.78
CA LYS A 221 2.93 -24.70 -2.24
C LYS A 221 3.33 -25.32 -3.57
N SER A 222 3.43 -26.64 -3.66
CA SER A 222 3.80 -27.31 -4.91
C SER A 222 2.76 -27.06 -6.01
N ALA A 223 3.21 -27.04 -7.27
CA ALA A 223 2.33 -26.80 -8.41
C ALA A 223 1.19 -27.85 -8.53
N ASP A 224 1.43 -29.08 -8.10
CA ASP A 224 0.43 -30.17 -8.06
C ASP A 224 -0.48 -30.11 -6.82
N GLY A 225 -0.26 -29.15 -5.92
CA GLY A 225 -1.01 -28.97 -4.68
C GLY A 225 -0.79 -30.06 -3.64
N ARG A 226 0.10 -31.04 -3.88
CA ARG A 226 0.37 -32.15 -2.96
C ARG A 226 1.09 -31.71 -1.69
N TYR A 227 1.90 -30.66 -1.78
CA TYR A 227 2.71 -30.17 -0.68
C TYR A 227 2.42 -28.70 -0.42
N ASP A 228 2.20 -28.35 0.84
CA ASP A 228 1.98 -26.99 1.32
C ASP A 228 2.71 -26.88 2.66
N ARG A 229 3.84 -26.17 2.69
CA ARG A 229 4.71 -26.08 3.86
C ARG A 229 4.97 -24.63 4.22
N THR A 230 4.90 -24.34 5.51
CA THR A 230 5.12 -23.02 6.08
C THR A 230 6.39 -23.04 6.94
N TYR A 231 7.22 -22.02 6.77
CA TYR A 231 8.50 -21.85 7.44
C TYR A 231 8.58 -20.47 8.07
N GLU A 232 9.00 -20.38 9.31
CA GLU A 232 9.36 -19.11 9.92
C GLU A 232 10.82 -18.80 9.63
N VAL A 233 11.08 -17.65 9.02
CA VAL A 233 12.44 -17.18 8.75
C VAL A 233 12.63 -15.82 9.39
N ARG A 234 13.83 -15.60 9.93
CA ARG A 234 14.23 -14.29 10.42
C ARG A 234 15.17 -13.66 9.41
N VAL A 235 14.75 -12.53 8.84
CA VAL A 235 15.55 -11.76 7.88
C VAL A 235 16.28 -10.66 8.63
N GLU A 236 17.60 -10.78 8.67
CA GLU A 236 18.44 -9.76 9.29
C GLU A 236 18.56 -8.51 8.39
N PRO A 237 18.66 -7.32 8.99
CA PRO A 237 18.84 -6.11 8.22
C PRO A 237 20.12 -6.08 7.38
N GLY A 238 20.03 -5.65 6.13
CA GLY A 238 21.08 -5.72 5.12
C GLY A 238 21.50 -7.15 4.75
N GLY A 239 20.87 -8.17 5.35
CA GLY A 239 21.23 -9.56 5.21
C GLY A 239 20.46 -10.26 4.10
N THR A 240 21.07 -11.30 3.53
CA THR A 240 20.36 -12.25 2.66
C THR A 240 20.14 -13.56 3.40
N THR A 241 18.88 -13.94 3.57
CA THR A 241 18.45 -15.20 4.18
C THR A 241 18.19 -16.22 3.09
N ASN A 242 18.83 -17.39 3.20
CA ASN A 242 18.69 -18.48 2.25
C ASN A 242 17.80 -19.57 2.84
N LEU A 243 16.65 -19.80 2.23
CA LEU A 243 15.74 -20.90 2.55
C LEU A 243 15.80 -21.94 1.43
N ARG A 244 16.33 -23.12 1.73
CA ARG A 244 16.33 -24.27 0.82
C ARG A 244 15.52 -25.39 1.42
N VAL A 245 14.47 -25.82 0.74
CA VAL A 245 13.50 -26.78 1.28
C VAL A 245 13.26 -27.95 0.33
N ASP A 246 13.18 -29.15 0.88
CA ASP A 246 12.55 -30.27 0.21
C ASP A 246 11.08 -30.28 0.64
N LEU A 247 10.15 -30.30 -0.32
CA LEU A 247 8.71 -30.30 -0.04
C LEU A 247 8.17 -31.71 0.20
N ARG A 248 8.94 -32.75 -0.11
CA ARG A 248 8.54 -34.15 0.01
C ARG A 248 8.51 -34.64 1.45
#